data_AF-A0A6M0BY22-F1
#
_entry.id   AF-A0A6M0BY22-F1
#
_cell.length_a   1.000
_cell.length_b   1.000
_cell.length_c   1.000
_cell.angle_alpha   90.00
_cell.angle_beta   90.00
_cell.angle_gamma   90.00
#
_symmetry.space_group_name_H-M   'P 1'
#
loop_
_entity.id
_entity.type
_entity.pdbx_description
1 polymer ?
#
loop_
_entity_poly.entity_id
_entity_poly.type
_entity_poly.pdbx_seq_one_letter_code
_entity_poly.pdbx_strand_id
1 'polypeptide(L)'
;GRFVRSLLQKQGVNLPETDIIGKECKRPKYETLRMLLAASGAGTIIWFVEDRLKTLLSVQKQSDLKEVELFLADWGYNTQKERESVTQHPPIHLLSSTQFCQNFSLWK
;
A
#
# COMPACT_ATOMS: atom_id res chain seq x y z
N GLY A 1 16.53 2.70 5.30
CA GLY A 1 15.91 2.83 6.64
C GLY A 1 16.41 1.79 7.64
N ARG A 2 17.41 2.13 8.47
CA ARG A 2 17.99 1.19 9.46
C ARG A 2 16.98 0.66 10.49
N PHE A 3 16.09 1.52 10.98
CA PHE A 3 15.08 1.12 11.98
C PHE A 3 14.09 0.09 11.41
N VAL A 4 13.51 0.37 10.23
CA VAL A 4 12.53 -0.53 9.59
C VAL A 4 13.18 -1.87 9.24
N ARG A 5 14.41 -1.86 8.70
CA ARG A 5 15.15 -3.09 8.41
C ARG A 5 15.37 -3.95 9.66
N SER A 6 15.78 -3.35 10.77
CA SER A 6 15.97 -4.08 12.03
C SER A 6 14.66 -4.65 12.57
N LEU A 7 13.55 -3.90 12.46
CA LEU A 7 12.23 -4.37 12.87
C LEU A 7 11.78 -5.59 12.05
N LEU A 8 11.94 -5.53 10.72
CA LEU A 8 11.58 -6.63 9.81
C LEU A 8 12.42 -7.88 10.09
N GLN A 9 13.74 -7.72 10.26
CA GLN A 9 14.65 -8.84 10.56
C GLN A 9 14.30 -9.56 11.87
N LYS A 10 13.90 -8.81 12.91
CA LYS A 10 13.44 -9.40 14.18
C LYS A 10 12.19 -10.27 14.02
N GLN A 11 11.37 -10.02 13.00
CA GLN A 11 10.20 -10.82 12.67
C GLN A 11 10.49 -11.89 11.61
N GLY A 12 11.75 -12.12 11.27
CA GLY A 12 12.17 -13.08 10.23
C GLY A 12 11.92 -12.62 8.80
N VAL A 13 11.57 -11.34 8.58
CA VAL A 13 11.34 -10.77 7.25
C VAL A 13 12.65 -10.19 6.72
N ASN A 14 13.24 -10.87 5.74
CA ASN A 14 14.50 -10.48 5.11
C ASN A 14 14.23 -9.84 3.74
N LEU A 15 14.26 -8.51 3.68
CA LEU A 15 14.15 -7.75 2.43
C LEU A 15 15.47 -7.05 2.09
N PRO A 16 15.83 -6.93 0.79
CA PRO A 16 16.89 -6.05 0.33
C PRO A 16 16.69 -4.60 0.82
N GLU A 17 17.78 -3.89 1.12
CA GLU A 17 17.67 -2.50 1.58
C GLU A 17 17.09 -1.57 0.51
N THR A 18 17.30 -1.88 -0.76
CA THR A 18 16.73 -1.18 -1.92
C THR A 18 15.20 -1.22 -1.95
N ASP A 19 14.60 -2.22 -1.30
CA ASP A 19 13.16 -2.46 -1.30
C ASP A 19 12.49 -1.81 -0.07
N ILE A 20 13.30 -1.23 0.85
CA ILE A 20 12.84 -0.57 2.07
C ILE A 20 12.92 0.94 1.90
N ILE A 21 11.79 1.54 1.52
CA ILE A 21 11.66 2.99 1.35
C ILE A 21 11.06 3.60 2.62
N GLY A 22 11.92 4.12 3.50
CA GLY A 22 11.52 4.67 4.80
C GLY A 22 11.24 6.18 4.81
N LYS A 23 10.85 6.69 5.99
CA LYS A 23 10.53 8.11 6.20
C LYS A 23 11.71 9.06 5.98
N GLU A 24 12.94 8.55 6.01
CA GLU A 24 14.15 9.30 5.67
C GLU A 24 14.09 9.93 4.27
N CYS A 25 13.30 9.35 3.36
CA CYS A 25 13.10 9.89 2.02
C CYS A 25 12.24 11.18 1.99
N LYS A 26 11.60 11.56 3.12
CA LYS A 26 10.73 12.75 3.28
C LYS A 26 9.75 12.96 2.12
N ARG A 27 9.26 11.86 1.57
CA ARG A 27 8.48 11.81 0.33
C ARG A 27 7.04 11.35 0.61
N PRO A 28 6.02 12.02 0.05
CA PRO A 28 4.66 11.51 0.07
C PRO A 28 4.55 10.14 -0.62
N LYS A 29 3.65 9.29 -0.13
CA LYS A 29 3.50 7.91 -0.65
C LYS A 29 3.25 7.85 -2.16
N TYR A 30 2.48 8.78 -2.71
CA TYR A 30 2.21 8.82 -4.15
C TYR A 30 3.46 9.04 -5.01
N GLU A 31 4.44 9.83 -4.55
CA GLU A 31 5.69 10.00 -5.30
C GLU A 31 6.55 8.73 -5.27
N THR A 32 6.51 7.99 -4.15
CA THR A 32 7.18 6.69 -4.06
C THR A 32 6.54 5.69 -5.03
N LEU A 33 5.21 5.63 -5.08
CA LEU A 33 4.49 4.76 -6.02
C LEU A 33 4.80 5.11 -7.48
N ARG A 34 4.86 6.41 -7.82
CA ARG A 34 5.26 6.88 -9.15
C ARG A 34 6.67 6.41 -9.54
N MET A 35 7.62 6.53 -8.62
CA MET A 35 8.99 6.05 -8.82
C MET A 35 9.03 4.53 -9.03
N LEU A 36 8.25 3.78 -8.24
CA LEU A 36 8.17 2.32 -8.38
C LEU A 36 7.54 1.91 -9.72
N LEU A 37 6.46 2.56 -10.15
CA LEU A 37 5.86 2.31 -11.47
C LEU A 37 6.84 2.57 -12.60
N ALA A 38 7.53 3.71 -12.56
CA ALA A 38 8.54 4.05 -13.57
C ALA A 38 9.69 3.03 -13.64
N ALA A 39 10.05 2.41 -12.52
CA ALA A 39 11.08 1.37 -12.44
C ALA A 39 10.57 -0.03 -12.83
N SER A 40 9.25 -0.27 -12.82
CA SER A 40 8.66 -1.61 -12.98
C SER A 40 8.34 -2.00 -14.42
N GLY A 41 8.53 -1.10 -15.38
CA GLY A 41 8.25 -1.34 -16.81
C GLY A 41 6.78 -1.13 -17.19
N ALA A 42 6.52 -1.03 -18.50
CA ALA A 42 5.19 -0.77 -19.03
C ALA A 42 4.24 -1.96 -18.77
N GLY A 43 3.02 -1.65 -18.33
CA GLY A 43 1.98 -2.65 -18.05
C GLY A 43 2.03 -3.27 -16.65
N THR A 44 2.97 -2.86 -15.79
CA THR A 44 3.00 -3.32 -14.40
C THR A 44 1.93 -2.63 -13.56
N ILE A 45 1.19 -3.43 -12.79
CA ILE A 45 0.22 -2.96 -11.81
C ILE A 45 0.83 -3.10 -10.42
N ILE A 46 0.81 -2.03 -9.62
CA ILE A 46 1.22 -2.06 -8.21
C ILE A 46 0.00 -2.28 -7.33
N TRP A 47 0.10 -3.22 -6.40
CA TRP A 47 -0.94 -3.49 -5.41
C TRP A 47 -0.53 -2.85 -4.10
N PHE A 48 -1.12 -1.70 -3.78
CA PHE A 48 -0.75 -0.90 -2.62
C PHE A 48 -1.71 -1.15 -1.45
N VAL A 49 -1.20 -1.85 -0.44
CA VAL A 49 -1.92 -2.16 0.81
C VAL A 49 -1.47 -1.21 1.92
N GLU A 50 -2.42 -0.55 2.58
CA GLU A 50 -2.15 0.44 3.63
C GLU A 50 -3.32 0.46 4.63
N ASP A 51 -3.05 0.68 5.91
CA ASP A 51 -4.09 0.69 6.96
C ASP A 51 -4.62 2.10 7.27
N ARG A 52 -4.07 3.14 6.63
CA ARG A 52 -4.49 4.54 6.77
C ARG A 52 -5.28 5.01 5.55
N LEU A 53 -6.60 5.14 5.70
CA LEU A 53 -7.50 5.60 4.63
C LEU A 53 -7.07 6.95 4.02
N LYS A 54 -6.64 7.92 4.85
CA LYS A 54 -6.15 9.22 4.35
C LYS A 54 -4.99 9.10 3.36
N THR A 55 -4.12 8.11 3.53
CA THR A 55 -3.01 7.85 2.61
C THR A 55 -3.56 7.37 1.27
N LEU A 56 -4.48 6.40 1.27
CA LEU A 56 -5.11 5.87 0.06
C LEU A 56 -5.86 6.96 -0.71
N LEU A 57 -6.64 7.80 -0.01
CA LEU A 57 -7.32 8.96 -0.60
C LEU A 57 -6.35 9.98 -1.22
N SER A 58 -5.13 10.12 -0.67
CA SER A 58 -4.11 11.00 -1.27
C SER A 58 -3.55 10.45 -2.57
N VAL A 59 -3.44 9.12 -2.68
CA VAL A 59 -2.99 8.41 -3.89
C VAL A 59 -4.11 8.40 -4.95
N GLN A 60 -5.36 8.16 -4.55
CA GLN A 60 -6.53 8.19 -5.44
C GLN A 60 -6.68 9.52 -6.21
N LYS A 61 -6.25 10.64 -5.61
CA LYS A 61 -6.28 11.97 -6.24
C LYS A 61 -5.26 12.14 -7.37
N GLN A 62 -4.33 11.21 -7.54
CA GLN A 62 -3.28 11.27 -8.55
C GLN A 62 -3.76 10.57 -9.82
N SER A 63 -4.10 11.34 -10.83
CA SER A 63 -4.61 10.82 -12.10
C SER A 63 -3.59 10.02 -12.91
N ASP A 64 -2.31 10.12 -12.56
CA ASP A 64 -1.18 9.42 -13.18
C ASP A 64 -0.80 8.11 -12.46
N LEU A 65 -1.56 7.69 -11.45
CA LEU A 65 -1.36 6.44 -10.71
C LEU A 65 -2.51 5.44 -10.93
N LYS A 66 -3.01 5.34 -12.18
CA LYS A 66 -4.14 4.45 -12.52
C LYS A 66 -3.78 2.97 -12.42
N GLU A 67 -2.51 2.65 -12.59
CA GLU A 67 -1.92 1.32 -12.47
C GLU A 67 -1.58 0.96 -11.01
N VAL A 68 -2.09 1.73 -10.04
CA VAL A 68 -1.99 1.39 -8.61
C VAL A 68 -3.36 0.97 -8.09
N GLU A 69 -3.48 -0.30 -7.73
CA GLU A 69 -4.63 -0.84 -7.02
C GLU A 69 -4.53 -0.48 -5.54
N LEU A 70 -5.61 0.03 -4.97
CA LEU A 70 -5.64 0.58 -3.62
C LEU A 70 -6.42 -0.35 -2.69
N PHE A 71 -5.76 -0.84 -1.65
CA PHE A 71 -6.36 -1.72 -0.65
C PHE A 71 -6.26 -1.11 0.75
N LEU A 72 -7.40 -0.88 1.40
CA LEU A 72 -7.44 -0.60 2.83
C LEU A 72 -7.38 -1.93 3.57
N ALA A 73 -6.29 -2.18 4.29
CA ALA A 73 -6.21 -3.28 5.23
C ALA A 73 -7.25 -3.08 6.35
N ASP A 74 -8.10 -4.06 6.62
CA ASP A 74 -9.09 -3.97 7.71
C ASP A 74 -8.50 -4.14 9.11
N TRP A 75 -7.20 -4.46 9.18
CA TRP A 75 -6.39 -4.52 10.37
C TRP A 75 -5.51 -3.27 10.53
N GLY A 76 -5.02 -3.02 11.74
CA GLY A 76 -4.12 -1.90 12.03
C GLY A 76 -4.84 -0.70 12.67
N TYR A 77 -4.47 0.52 12.25
CA TYR A 77 -4.89 1.77 12.91
C TYR A 77 -6.26 2.33 12.48
N ASN A 78 -6.89 1.79 11.43
CA ASN A 78 -8.19 2.29 10.98
C ASN A 78 -9.33 1.95 11.94
N THR A 79 -10.34 2.81 11.92
CA THR A 79 -11.58 2.66 12.68
C THR A 79 -12.65 1.94 11.85
N GLN A 80 -13.65 1.37 12.53
CA GLN A 80 -14.83 0.78 11.88
C GLN A 80 -15.50 1.77 10.92
N LYS A 81 -15.61 3.05 11.33
CA LYS A 81 -16.17 4.12 10.51
C LYS A 81 -15.37 4.35 9.22
N GLU A 82 -14.04 4.31 9.30
CA GLU A 82 -13.20 4.43 8.10
C GLU A 82 -13.41 3.24 7.16
N ARG A 83 -13.47 2.01 7.68
CA ARG A 83 -13.74 0.81 6.87
C ARG A 83 -15.10 0.88 6.16
N GLU A 84 -16.15 1.28 6.87
CA GLU A 84 -17.49 1.43 6.29
C GLU A 84 -17.52 2.49 5.18
N SER A 85 -16.74 3.57 5.36
CA SER A 85 -16.65 4.66 4.38
C SER A 85 -15.91 4.28 3.09
N VAL A 86 -15.15 3.18 3.05
CA VAL A 86 -14.43 2.73 1.83
C VAL A 86 -15.36 2.56 0.64
N THR A 87 -16.59 2.09 0.87
CA THR A 87 -17.63 1.93 -0.17
C THR A 87 -17.96 3.23 -0.91
N GLN A 88 -17.69 4.39 -0.30
CA GLN A 88 -17.89 5.71 -0.90
C GLN A 88 -16.70 6.17 -1.75
N HIS A 89 -15.62 5.41 -1.78
CA HIS A 89 -14.38 5.73 -2.45
C HIS A 89 -13.91 4.65 -3.45
N PRO A 90 -14.72 4.21 -4.44
CA PRO A 90 -14.20 3.42 -5.56
C PRO A 90 -13.03 4.19 -6.22
N PRO A 91 -11.84 3.60 -6.42
CA PRO A 91 -11.52 2.17 -6.52
C PRO A 91 -10.81 1.57 -5.29
N ILE A 92 -10.99 2.10 -4.08
CA ILE A 92 -10.37 1.53 -2.88
C ILE A 92 -11.12 0.25 -2.47
N HIS A 93 -10.41 -0.86 -2.35
CA HIS A 93 -10.93 -2.14 -1.90
C HIS A 93 -10.64 -2.35 -0.42
N LEU A 94 -11.62 -2.79 0.37
CA LEU A 94 -11.35 -3.27 1.73
C LEU A 94 -10.75 -4.68 1.63
N LEU A 95 -9.61 -4.89 2.27
CA LEU A 95 -8.88 -6.16 2.25
C LEU A 95 -8.80 -6.71 3.67
N SER A 96 -9.34 -7.91 3.88
CA SER A 96 -9.25 -8.57 5.19
C SER A 96 -7.93 -9.30 5.39
N SER A 97 -7.49 -9.46 6.64
CA SER A 97 -6.26 -10.22 6.95
C SER A 97 -6.35 -11.66 6.42
N THR A 98 -7.53 -12.28 6.50
CA THR A 98 -7.79 -13.61 5.94
C THR A 98 -7.62 -13.63 4.42
N GLN A 99 -8.16 -12.62 3.73
CA GLN A 99 -8.10 -12.50 2.27
C GLN A 99 -6.68 -12.18 1.77
N PHE A 100 -5.91 -11.38 2.51
CA PHE A 100 -4.51 -11.08 2.22
C PHE A 100 -3.64 -12.34 2.15
N CYS A 101 -3.97 -13.37 2.95
CA CYS A 101 -3.28 -14.66 2.92
C CYS A 101 -3.74 -15.59 1.78
N GLN A 102 -4.72 -15.17 0.98
CA GLN A 102 -5.21 -15.94 -0.18
C GLN A 102 -4.49 -15.53 -1.47
N ASN A 103 -4.77 -16.27 -2.54
CA ASN A 103 -4.30 -15.92 -3.88
C ASN A 103 -4.74 -14.49 -4.26
N PHE A 104 -3.89 -13.76 -4.98
CA PHE A 104 -4.19 -12.41 -5.46
C PHE A 104 -5.49 -12.33 -6.27
N SER A 105 -5.87 -13.38 -7.00
CA SER A 105 -7.15 -13.46 -7.72
C SER A 105 -8.38 -13.38 -6.82
N LEU A 106 -8.21 -13.52 -5.50
CA LEU A 106 -9.28 -13.47 -4.51
C LEU A 106 -9.33 -12.14 -3.78
N TRP A 107 -8.49 -11.15 -4.11
CA TRP A 107 -8.42 -9.86 -3.41
C TRP A 107 -9.41 -8.82 -3.95
N LYS A 108 -9.76 -8.87 -5.24
CA LYS A 108 -10.73 -7.97 -5.88
C LYS A 108 -11.48 -8.65 -7.01
#